data_AF-A0A6V7TYG1-F1
#
_entry.id   AF-A0A6V7TYG1-F1
#
_cell.length_a   1.000
_cell.length_b   1.000
_cell.length_c   1.000
_cell.angle_alpha   90.00
_cell.angle_beta   90.00
_cell.angle_gamma   90.00
#
_symmetry.space_group_name_H-M   'P 1'
#
loop_
_entity.id
_entity.type
_entity.pdbx_description
1 polymer ?
#
loop_
_entity_poly.entity_id
_entity_poly.type
_entity_poly.pdbx_seq_one_letter_code
_entity_poly.pdbx_strand_id
1 'polypeptide(L)'
;MAQVMHIWRNNPKNATPYLESLGDPQRQTSEKQIIIENLDDWKVITATWFEMAQYLSVLETLANDQNFAGRGKAALLCSKVAYCLENYEKALAFALDSDNNFSSTPRQDDFKEHDSLYVNKIIEQALDTYKKKRNQKMEVEPKLAALIDRIFQQNLERRDFNSVIGLAFDTRRIDMVETAIKSNEVPEKTPVMIETLNKVWESQLDIEFRTLVLDLIFHMLDADLEIDKKGSQNLALKVLSICQCLIKLERPAQVAQIFNNLLSKKNTLVAYQLAFDLYENAPQEFLEQLKELLFKKEDSQKMRKQSFPQKTTI
;
A
#
# COMPACT_ATOMS: atom_id res chain seq x y z
N MET A 1 9.06 -41.84 19.68
CA MET A 1 8.60 -40.43 19.67
C MET A 1 7.87 -40.06 18.38
N ALA A 2 8.54 -40.07 17.21
CA ALA A 2 7.91 -39.66 15.94
C ALA A 2 6.62 -40.42 15.56
N GLN A 3 6.57 -41.75 15.69
CA GLN A 3 5.37 -42.55 15.40
C GLN A 3 4.21 -42.28 16.38
N VAL A 4 4.51 -42.10 17.67
CA VAL A 4 3.50 -41.81 18.71
C VAL A 4 2.90 -40.42 18.51
N MET A 5 3.74 -39.44 18.15
CA MET A 5 3.31 -38.09 17.79
C MET A 5 2.46 -38.05 16.52
N HIS A 6 2.77 -38.89 15.52
CA HIS A 6 1.97 -38.99 14.31
C HIS A 6 0.58 -39.57 14.57
N ILE A 7 0.46 -40.50 15.53
CA ILE A 7 -0.83 -41.05 16.00
C ILE A 7 -1.60 -40.00 16.81
N TRP A 8 -0.91 -39.24 17.67
CA TRP A 8 -1.52 -38.18 18.45
C TRP A 8 -2.02 -37.01 17.60
N ARG A 9 -1.28 -36.61 16.55
CA ARG A 9 -1.71 -35.60 15.56
C ARG A 9 -3.03 -35.98 14.88
N ASN A 10 -3.32 -37.28 14.75
CA ASN A 10 -4.56 -37.75 14.17
C ASN A 10 -5.76 -37.59 15.12
N ASN A 11 -5.54 -37.54 16.44
CA ASN A 11 -6.57 -37.37 17.46
C ASN A 11 -6.02 -36.64 18.72
N PRO A 12 -5.81 -35.30 18.65
CA PRO A 12 -5.19 -34.54 19.72
C PRO A 12 -6.19 -34.35 20.88
N LYS A 13 -6.07 -35.19 21.92
CA LYS A 13 -6.94 -35.13 23.11
C LYS A 13 -6.23 -34.70 24.39
N ASN A 14 -4.90 -34.54 24.38
CA ASN A 14 -4.10 -34.08 25.51
C ASN A 14 -2.68 -33.72 25.05
N ALA A 15 -2.31 -32.44 25.03
CA ALA A 15 -0.98 -31.93 24.68
C ALA A 15 -0.04 -31.85 25.90
N THR A 16 -0.60 -31.87 27.12
CA THR A 16 0.12 -31.69 28.40
C THR A 16 1.42 -32.52 28.51
N PRO A 17 1.46 -33.84 28.20
CA PRO A 17 2.70 -34.63 28.35
C PRO A 17 3.82 -34.20 27.40
N TYR A 18 3.47 -33.62 26.24
CA TYR A 18 4.45 -33.11 25.29
C TYR A 18 4.94 -31.72 25.71
N LEU A 19 4.05 -30.88 26.24
CA LEU A 19 4.34 -29.53 26.73
C LEU A 19 5.20 -29.56 28.01
N GLU A 20 4.85 -30.38 28.99
CA GLU A 20 5.66 -30.60 30.20
C GLU A 20 7.10 -30.95 29.82
N SER A 21 7.23 -31.75 28.77
CA SER A 21 8.55 -32.18 28.38
C SER A 21 9.32 -31.23 27.49
N LEU A 22 8.69 -30.19 26.94
CA LEU A 22 9.44 -29.07 26.38
C LEU A 22 10.19 -28.32 27.50
N GLY A 23 9.63 -28.32 28.72
CA GLY A 23 10.23 -27.73 29.92
C GLY A 23 11.39 -28.52 30.53
N ASP A 24 11.59 -29.79 30.16
CA ASP A 24 12.68 -30.61 30.68
C ASP A 24 14.05 -30.17 30.09
N PRO A 25 15.01 -29.70 30.91
CA PRO A 25 16.32 -29.27 30.43
C PRO A 25 17.20 -30.42 29.92
N GLN A 26 16.89 -31.68 30.23
CA GLN A 26 17.71 -32.84 29.83
C GLN A 26 17.33 -33.41 28.44
N ARG A 27 16.22 -32.98 27.85
CA ARG A 27 15.79 -33.47 26.54
C ARG A 27 16.58 -32.89 25.38
N GLN A 28 16.86 -33.73 24.40
CA GLN A 28 17.58 -33.35 23.18
C GLN A 28 16.81 -32.26 22.40
N THR A 29 17.55 -31.27 21.92
CA THR A 29 17.06 -30.15 21.08
C THR A 29 16.26 -30.65 19.86
N SER A 30 16.68 -31.77 19.27
CA SER A 30 16.02 -32.42 18.13
C SER A 30 14.61 -32.93 18.46
N GLU A 31 14.41 -33.48 19.66
CA GLU A 31 13.08 -33.94 20.10
C GLU A 31 12.14 -32.78 20.37
N LYS A 32 12.65 -31.71 20.99
CA LYS A 32 11.89 -30.47 21.21
C LYS A 32 11.45 -29.86 19.88
N GLN A 33 12.30 -29.89 18.87
CA GLN A 33 11.96 -29.42 17.52
C GLN A 33 10.83 -30.25 16.89
N ILE A 34 10.90 -31.58 16.93
CA ILE A 34 9.84 -32.46 16.40
C ILE A 34 8.52 -32.20 17.14
N ILE A 35 8.58 -31.92 18.45
CA ILE A 35 7.38 -31.58 19.21
C ILE A 35 6.74 -30.30 18.68
N ILE A 36 7.51 -29.22 18.58
CA ILE A 36 7.01 -27.93 18.11
C ILE A 36 6.47 -28.02 16.68
N GLU A 37 7.13 -28.77 15.80
CA GLU A 37 6.68 -28.98 14.42
C GLU A 37 5.32 -29.67 14.32
N ASN A 38 5.02 -30.60 15.22
CA ASN A 38 3.71 -31.25 15.25
C ASN A 38 2.65 -30.40 15.94
N LEU A 39 3.05 -29.55 16.89
CA LEU A 39 2.13 -28.64 17.59
C LEU A 39 1.70 -27.43 16.75
N ASP A 40 2.50 -27.04 15.74
CA ASP A 40 2.21 -25.88 14.88
C ASP A 40 0.97 -26.05 13.96
N ASP A 41 0.43 -27.26 13.84
CA ASP A 41 -0.72 -27.53 12.98
C ASP A 41 -2.05 -27.03 13.59
N TRP A 42 -2.86 -26.32 12.79
CA TRP A 42 -4.14 -25.76 13.25
C TRP A 42 -5.12 -26.82 13.77
N LYS A 43 -5.04 -28.05 13.26
CA LYS A 43 -5.80 -29.19 13.79
C LYS A 43 -5.52 -29.46 15.27
N VAL A 44 -4.27 -29.29 15.67
CA VAL A 44 -3.82 -29.50 17.05
C VAL A 44 -4.13 -28.27 17.89
N ILE A 45 -3.81 -27.09 17.37
CA ILE A 45 -4.00 -25.82 18.08
C ILE A 45 -5.47 -25.59 18.43
N THR A 46 -6.39 -25.78 17.47
CA THR A 46 -7.83 -25.59 17.73
C THR A 46 -8.36 -26.48 18.86
N ALA A 47 -7.80 -27.69 19.04
CA ALA A 47 -8.19 -28.60 20.10
C ALA A 47 -7.45 -28.39 21.43
N THR A 48 -6.27 -27.76 21.43
CA THR A 48 -5.35 -27.77 22.60
C THR A 48 -4.77 -26.40 22.97
N TRP A 49 -5.21 -25.31 22.34
CA TRP A 49 -4.68 -23.95 22.60
C TRP A 49 -4.77 -23.54 24.07
N PHE A 50 -5.81 -23.97 24.80
CA PHE A 50 -5.98 -23.65 26.21
C PHE A 50 -4.94 -24.35 27.10
N GLU A 51 -4.51 -25.56 26.74
CA GLU A 51 -3.42 -26.26 27.41
C GLU A 51 -2.09 -25.57 27.08
N MET A 52 -1.86 -25.25 25.80
CA MET A 52 -0.66 -24.54 25.36
C MET A 52 -0.50 -23.17 26.03
N ALA A 53 -1.60 -22.46 26.26
CA ALA A 53 -1.61 -21.17 26.93
C ALA A 53 -1.03 -21.23 28.36
N GLN A 54 -1.24 -22.35 29.07
CA GLN A 54 -0.67 -22.55 30.41
C GLN A 54 0.85 -22.71 30.38
N TYR A 55 1.39 -23.23 29.27
CA TYR A 55 2.81 -23.45 29.05
C TYR A 55 3.45 -22.38 28.15
N LEU A 56 2.78 -21.24 27.93
CA LEU A 56 3.27 -20.19 27.04
C LEU A 56 4.65 -19.67 27.46
N SER A 57 4.91 -19.54 28.78
CA SER A 57 6.22 -19.12 29.30
C SER A 57 7.37 -20.06 28.91
N VAL A 58 7.10 -21.37 28.84
CA VAL A 58 8.07 -22.38 28.39
C VAL A 58 8.32 -22.24 26.90
N LEU A 59 7.27 -22.03 26.10
CA LEU A 59 7.39 -21.81 24.66
C LEU A 59 8.13 -20.51 24.34
N GLU A 60 7.87 -19.43 25.08
CA GLU A 60 8.59 -18.15 24.98
C GLU A 60 10.08 -18.31 25.29
N THR A 61 10.41 -19.08 26.34
CA THR A 61 11.81 -19.36 26.69
C THR A 61 12.53 -20.10 25.56
N LEU A 62 11.86 -21.07 24.93
CA LEU A 62 12.40 -21.80 23.78
C LEU A 62 12.48 -20.95 22.50
N ALA A 63 11.55 -20.02 22.30
CA ALA A 63 11.58 -19.10 21.17
C ALA A 63 12.74 -18.09 21.28
N ASN A 64 13.12 -17.73 22.51
CA ASN A 64 14.23 -16.82 22.80
C ASN A 64 15.60 -17.50 22.89
N ASP A 65 15.67 -18.83 22.90
CA ASP A 65 16.94 -19.56 22.96
C ASP A 65 17.68 -19.51 21.61
N GLN A 66 18.84 -18.84 21.61
CA GLN A 66 19.68 -18.68 20.42
C GLN A 66 20.28 -20.01 19.93
N ASN A 67 20.43 -21.00 20.80
CA ASN A 67 21.00 -22.31 20.46
C ASN A 67 19.95 -23.29 19.94
N PHE A 68 18.67 -22.92 19.96
CA PHE A 68 17.58 -23.76 19.52
C PHE A 68 17.30 -23.58 18.03
N ALA A 69 17.60 -24.60 17.22
CA ALA A 69 17.37 -24.58 15.77
C ALA A 69 15.89 -24.35 15.39
N GLY A 70 14.95 -24.77 16.25
CA GLY A 70 13.51 -24.63 16.04
C GLY A 70 12.92 -23.28 16.49
N ARG A 71 13.73 -22.28 16.85
CA ARG A 71 13.27 -21.02 17.46
C ARG A 71 12.13 -20.34 16.69
N GLY A 72 12.24 -20.30 15.35
CA GLY A 72 11.27 -19.59 14.52
C GLY A 72 9.91 -20.28 14.51
N LYS A 73 9.89 -21.62 14.59
CA LYS A 73 8.64 -22.38 14.73
C LYS A 73 8.06 -22.26 16.13
N ALA A 74 8.91 -22.18 17.16
CA ALA A 74 8.48 -21.91 18.53
C ALA A 74 7.80 -20.54 18.65
N ALA A 75 8.39 -19.51 18.05
CA ALA A 75 7.82 -18.17 17.97
C ALA A 75 6.49 -18.16 17.19
N LEU A 76 6.40 -18.88 16.05
CA LEU A 76 5.15 -19.00 15.31
C LEU A 76 4.03 -19.65 16.14
N LEU A 77 4.35 -20.71 16.89
CA LEU A 77 3.41 -21.36 17.80
C LEU A 77 2.96 -20.40 18.91
N CYS A 78 3.89 -19.66 19.53
CA CYS A 78 3.56 -18.63 20.52
C CYS A 78 2.60 -17.58 19.94
N SER A 79 2.82 -17.16 18.69
CA SER A 79 1.95 -16.22 18.00
C SER A 79 0.54 -16.75 17.82
N LYS A 80 0.39 -18.00 17.35
CA LYS A 80 -0.92 -18.64 17.16
C LYS A 80 -1.67 -18.80 18.49
N VAL A 81 -0.98 -19.20 19.56
CA VAL A 81 -1.57 -19.30 20.90
C VAL A 81 -1.97 -17.92 21.43
N ALA A 82 -1.13 -16.90 21.25
CA ALA A 82 -1.44 -15.52 21.63
C ALA A 82 -2.66 -14.96 20.85
N TYR A 83 -2.80 -15.33 19.59
CA TYR A 83 -3.99 -15.01 18.78
C TYR A 83 -5.26 -15.66 19.36
N CYS A 84 -5.21 -16.95 19.75
CA CYS A 84 -6.34 -17.61 20.43
C CYS A 84 -6.69 -16.99 21.78
N LEU A 85 -5.72 -16.37 22.46
CA LEU A 85 -5.91 -15.60 23.69
C LEU A 85 -6.38 -14.15 23.45
N GLU A 86 -6.65 -13.78 22.20
CA GLU A 86 -7.04 -12.44 21.76
C GLU A 86 -6.00 -11.35 22.08
N ASN A 87 -4.75 -11.74 22.36
CA ASN A 87 -3.64 -10.82 22.57
C ASN A 87 -2.89 -10.58 21.26
N TYR A 88 -3.48 -9.74 20.40
CA TYR A 88 -2.97 -9.47 19.06
C TYR A 88 -1.62 -8.74 19.04
N GLU A 89 -1.33 -7.93 20.05
CA GLU A 89 -0.03 -7.24 20.16
C GLU A 89 1.11 -8.22 20.39
N LYS A 90 0.94 -9.16 21.33
CA LYS A 90 1.90 -10.24 21.55
C LYS A 90 1.97 -11.20 20.37
N ALA A 91 0.82 -11.50 19.76
CA ALA A 91 0.79 -12.34 18.56
C ALA A 91 1.63 -11.72 17.44
N LEU A 92 1.45 -10.43 17.14
CA LEU A 92 2.28 -9.74 16.15
C LEU A 92 3.77 -9.79 16.52
N ALA A 93 4.15 -9.53 17.78
CA ALA A 93 5.55 -9.58 18.21
C ALA A 93 6.18 -10.96 17.93
N PHE A 94 5.50 -12.04 18.34
CA PHE A 94 5.97 -13.40 18.10
C PHE A 94 5.97 -13.77 16.60
N ALA A 95 5.00 -13.29 15.82
CA ALA A 95 4.99 -13.49 14.38
C ALA A 95 6.22 -12.83 13.71
N LEU A 96 6.61 -11.65 14.16
CA LEU A 96 7.82 -10.96 13.67
C LEU A 96 9.10 -11.69 14.08
N ASP A 97 9.11 -12.32 15.26
CA ASP A 97 10.26 -13.12 15.75
C ASP A 97 10.37 -14.51 15.11
N SER A 98 9.33 -14.96 14.41
CA SER A 98 9.33 -16.25 13.71
C SER A 98 10.17 -16.27 12.42
N ASP A 99 10.85 -15.17 12.11
CA ASP A 99 11.70 -14.97 10.92
C ASP A 99 10.93 -15.37 9.63
N ASN A 100 11.43 -16.38 8.91
CA ASN A 100 10.87 -16.86 7.64
C ASN A 100 9.71 -17.85 7.81
N ASN A 101 9.32 -18.21 9.04
CA ASN A 101 8.26 -19.20 9.26
C ASN A 101 6.85 -18.60 9.16
N PHE A 102 6.70 -17.29 9.42
CA PHE A 102 5.43 -16.61 9.15
C PHE A 102 5.26 -16.35 7.64
N SER A 103 4.24 -16.98 7.08
CA SER A 103 3.79 -16.78 5.71
C SER A 103 2.65 -15.75 5.67
N SER A 104 2.82 -14.69 4.90
CA SER A 104 1.77 -13.70 4.62
C SER A 104 0.65 -14.24 3.72
N THR A 105 0.83 -15.42 3.13
CA THR A 105 -0.21 -16.12 2.37
C THR A 105 -0.81 -17.26 3.21
N PRO A 106 -2.15 -17.31 3.33
CA PRO A 106 -2.82 -18.43 4.01
C PRO A 106 -2.52 -19.77 3.34
N ARG A 107 -2.50 -20.83 4.15
CA ARG A 107 -2.42 -22.22 3.68
C ARG A 107 -3.57 -22.55 2.73
N GLN A 108 -3.31 -23.47 1.79
CA GLN A 108 -4.33 -23.94 0.83
C GLN A 108 -5.00 -25.27 1.24
N ASP A 109 -4.65 -25.79 2.41
CA ASP A 109 -5.15 -27.07 2.93
C ASP A 109 -6.55 -26.92 3.55
N ASP A 110 -7.12 -28.02 4.05
CA ASP A 110 -8.44 -28.08 4.71
C ASP A 110 -8.63 -27.07 5.86
N PHE A 111 -7.54 -26.53 6.43
CA PHE A 111 -7.54 -25.54 7.52
C PHE A 111 -7.33 -24.10 7.04
N LYS A 112 -7.50 -23.83 5.73
CA LYS A 112 -7.35 -22.51 5.12
C LYS A 112 -8.15 -21.42 5.83
N GLU A 113 -9.36 -21.73 6.32
CA GLU A 113 -10.22 -20.73 6.98
C GLU A 113 -9.58 -20.20 8.27
N HIS A 114 -9.17 -21.10 9.17
CA HIS A 114 -8.52 -20.71 10.43
C HIS A 114 -7.19 -20.00 10.20
N ASP A 115 -6.38 -20.51 9.28
CA ASP A 115 -5.10 -19.91 8.94
C ASP A 115 -5.29 -18.52 8.29
N SER A 116 -6.29 -18.36 7.43
CA SER A 116 -6.61 -17.06 6.82
C SER A 116 -7.09 -16.05 7.86
N LEU A 117 -7.91 -16.45 8.84
CA LEU A 117 -8.36 -15.55 9.90
C LEU A 117 -7.18 -15.05 10.73
N TYR A 118 -6.27 -15.95 11.12
CA TYR A 118 -5.05 -15.60 11.83
C TYR A 118 -4.14 -14.67 11.01
N VAL A 119 -3.79 -15.07 9.78
CA VAL A 119 -2.89 -14.27 8.91
C VAL A 119 -3.49 -12.89 8.66
N ASN A 120 -4.77 -12.80 8.32
CA ASN A 120 -5.44 -11.52 8.10
C ASN A 120 -5.42 -10.64 9.36
N LYS A 121 -5.68 -11.20 10.54
CA LYS A 121 -5.65 -10.45 11.80
C LYS A 121 -4.24 -9.94 12.13
N ILE A 122 -3.22 -10.76 11.92
CA ILE A 122 -1.82 -10.35 12.13
C ILE A 122 -1.43 -9.24 11.15
N ILE A 123 -1.83 -9.35 9.88
CA ILE A 123 -1.57 -8.31 8.86
C ILE A 123 -2.28 -7.00 9.22
N GLU A 124 -3.56 -7.07 9.61
CA GLU A 124 -4.33 -5.91 10.08
C GLU A 124 -3.61 -5.21 11.24
N GLN A 125 -3.23 -5.98 12.27
CA GLN A 125 -2.50 -5.46 13.43
C GLN A 125 -1.13 -4.88 13.05
N ALA A 126 -0.41 -5.52 12.11
CA ALA A 126 0.86 -5.03 11.60
C ALA A 126 0.71 -3.69 10.90
N LEU A 127 -0.31 -3.54 10.06
CA LEU A 127 -0.61 -2.31 9.34
C LEU A 127 -1.01 -1.18 10.28
N ASP A 128 -1.88 -1.45 11.24
CA ASP A 128 -2.27 -0.47 12.25
C ASP A 128 -1.08 -0.01 13.10
N THR A 129 -0.24 -0.95 13.52
CA THR A 129 0.98 -0.63 14.28
C THR A 129 1.95 0.20 13.44
N TYR A 130 2.16 -0.19 12.18
CA TYR A 130 3.01 0.53 11.24
C TYR A 130 2.50 1.96 11.00
N LYS A 131 1.19 2.11 10.73
CA LYS A 131 0.52 3.40 10.51
C LYS A 131 0.64 4.32 11.72
N LYS A 132 0.41 3.78 12.94
CA LYS A 132 0.59 4.54 14.19
C LYS A 132 2.03 5.02 14.36
N LYS A 133 3.03 4.13 14.16
CA LYS A 133 4.46 4.48 14.28
C LYS A 133 4.87 5.56 13.27
N ARG A 134 4.43 5.45 12.02
CA ARG A 134 4.71 6.43 10.96
C ARG A 134 4.03 7.79 11.22
N ASN A 135 2.79 7.79 11.66
CA ASN A 135 2.06 9.03 11.96
C ASN A 135 2.71 9.81 13.12
N GLN A 136 3.27 9.09 14.09
CA GLN A 136 3.99 9.68 15.22
C GLN A 136 5.46 9.99 14.91
N LYS A 137 5.91 9.79 13.64
CA LYS A 137 7.31 9.98 13.20
C LYS A 137 8.31 9.18 14.06
N MET A 138 7.90 8.02 14.57
CA MET A 138 8.75 7.11 15.32
C MET A 138 9.50 6.15 14.39
N GLU A 139 10.61 5.61 14.88
CA GLU A 139 11.33 4.56 14.17
C GLU A 139 10.47 3.28 14.07
N VAL A 140 10.42 2.73 12.86
CA VAL A 140 9.75 1.46 12.61
C VAL A 140 10.78 0.34 12.75
N GLU A 141 10.43 -0.68 13.51
CA GLU A 141 11.28 -1.85 13.68
C GLU A 141 11.53 -2.54 12.32
N PRO A 142 12.78 -2.95 12.02
CA PRO A 142 13.13 -3.53 10.72
C PRO A 142 12.30 -4.76 10.35
N LYS A 143 11.96 -5.61 11.34
CA LYS A 143 11.14 -6.81 11.13
C LYS A 143 9.71 -6.46 10.69
N LEU A 144 9.12 -5.44 11.31
CA LEU A 144 7.79 -4.96 10.94
C LEU A 144 7.81 -4.34 9.53
N ALA A 145 8.80 -3.52 9.23
CA ALA A 145 8.97 -2.95 7.88
C ALA A 145 9.13 -4.06 6.82
N ALA A 146 9.95 -5.07 7.09
CA ALA A 146 10.14 -6.21 6.19
C ALA A 146 8.86 -7.05 5.98
N LEU A 147 7.99 -7.16 6.99
CA LEU A 147 6.68 -7.79 6.82
C LEU A 147 5.78 -6.98 5.87
N ILE A 148 5.73 -5.65 6.05
CA ILE A 148 4.96 -4.76 5.17
C ILE A 148 5.51 -4.79 3.74
N ASP A 149 6.83 -4.78 3.57
CA ASP A 149 7.49 -4.90 2.26
C ASP A 149 7.14 -6.21 1.55
N ARG A 150 7.11 -7.33 2.29
CA ARG A 150 6.66 -8.62 1.74
C ARG A 150 5.20 -8.56 1.27
N ILE A 151 4.31 -7.89 2.01
CA ILE A 151 2.91 -7.72 1.61
C ILE A 151 2.84 -6.89 0.32
N PHE A 152 3.59 -5.79 0.22
CA PHE A 152 3.68 -5.01 -1.02
C PHE A 152 4.16 -5.87 -2.19
N GLN A 153 5.26 -6.60 -2.02
CA GLN A 153 5.83 -7.45 -3.05
C GLN A 153 4.83 -8.51 -3.55
N GLN A 154 4.12 -9.17 -2.64
CA GLN A 154 3.10 -10.16 -3.01
C GLN A 154 1.95 -9.57 -3.83
N ASN A 155 1.48 -8.37 -3.47
CA ASN A 155 0.42 -7.71 -4.22
C ASN A 155 0.92 -7.23 -5.61
N LEU A 156 2.17 -6.76 -5.68
CA LEU A 156 2.82 -6.41 -6.96
C LEU A 156 2.98 -7.62 -7.88
N GLU A 157 3.43 -8.78 -7.35
CA GLU A 157 3.56 -10.03 -8.11
C GLU A 157 2.21 -10.54 -8.63
N ARG A 158 1.12 -10.30 -7.88
CA ARG A 158 -0.25 -10.61 -8.31
C ARG A 158 -0.85 -9.60 -9.29
N ARG A 159 -0.12 -8.52 -9.62
CA ARG A 159 -0.60 -7.38 -10.41
C ARG A 159 -1.84 -6.69 -9.82
N ASP A 160 -2.03 -6.78 -8.51
CA ASP A 160 -3.12 -6.06 -7.83
C ASP A 160 -2.66 -4.65 -7.42
N PHE A 161 -2.49 -3.78 -8.42
CA PHE A 161 -1.98 -2.42 -8.21
C PHE A 161 -2.93 -1.56 -7.38
N ASN A 162 -4.23 -1.86 -7.43
CA ASN A 162 -5.24 -1.12 -6.69
C ASN A 162 -5.15 -1.34 -5.19
N SER A 163 -4.89 -2.59 -4.76
CA SER A 163 -4.58 -2.91 -3.37
C SER A 163 -3.24 -2.31 -2.95
N VAL A 164 -2.21 -2.33 -3.82
CA VAL A 164 -0.91 -1.68 -3.53
C VAL A 164 -1.08 -0.19 -3.29
N ILE A 165 -1.85 0.52 -4.12
CA ILE A 165 -2.10 1.96 -3.96
C ILE A 165 -2.85 2.23 -2.65
N GLY A 166 -3.89 1.44 -2.33
CA GLY A 166 -4.62 1.57 -1.06
C GLY A 166 -3.70 1.38 0.15
N LEU A 167 -2.87 0.33 0.12
CA LEU A 167 -1.89 0.05 1.16
C LEU A 167 -0.84 1.16 1.29
N ALA A 168 -0.38 1.71 0.16
CA ALA A 168 0.57 2.81 0.11
C ALA A 168 0.00 4.09 0.73
N PHE A 169 -1.30 4.34 0.57
CA PHE A 169 -1.99 5.45 1.21
C PHE A 169 -2.11 5.24 2.72
N ASP A 170 -2.49 4.05 3.17
CA ASP A 170 -2.58 3.73 4.59
C ASP A 170 -1.23 3.80 5.31
N THR A 171 -0.16 3.41 4.62
CA THR A 171 1.20 3.35 5.19
C THR A 171 2.05 4.60 4.92
N ARG A 172 1.50 5.59 4.20
CA ARG A 172 2.19 6.82 3.77
C ARG A 172 3.50 6.55 3.02
N ARG A 173 3.45 5.62 2.06
CA ARG A 173 4.58 5.14 1.25
C ARG A 173 4.44 5.60 -0.20
N ILE A 174 4.90 6.82 -0.49
CA ILE A 174 4.81 7.40 -1.84
C ILE A 174 5.64 6.63 -2.88
N ASP A 175 6.75 6.05 -2.45
CA ASP A 175 7.60 5.15 -3.22
C ASP A 175 6.84 3.95 -3.79
N MET A 176 5.89 3.40 -3.01
CA MET A 176 5.06 2.28 -3.46
C MET A 176 3.97 2.71 -4.43
N VAL A 177 3.43 3.94 -4.28
CA VAL A 177 2.49 4.52 -5.27
C VAL A 177 3.20 4.63 -6.63
N GLU A 178 4.41 5.20 -6.64
CA GLU A 178 5.20 5.35 -7.85
C GLU A 178 5.53 3.99 -8.48
N THR A 179 5.95 3.02 -7.66
CA THR A 179 6.28 1.67 -8.11
C THR A 179 5.07 0.96 -8.74
N ALA A 180 3.89 1.08 -8.13
CA ALA A 180 2.66 0.49 -8.65
C ALA A 180 2.30 1.06 -10.02
N ILE A 181 2.37 2.39 -10.19
CA ILE A 181 2.05 3.03 -11.47
C ILE A 181 3.09 2.67 -12.54
N LYS A 182 4.39 2.69 -12.21
CA LYS A 182 5.45 2.38 -13.18
C LYS A 182 5.46 0.92 -13.63
N SER A 183 5.03 0.00 -12.76
CA SER A 183 4.96 -1.44 -13.06
C SER A 183 3.85 -1.82 -14.03
N ASN A 184 2.88 -0.92 -14.26
CA ASN A 184 1.86 -1.10 -15.30
C ASN A 184 2.44 -0.86 -16.70
N GLU A 185 1.93 -1.58 -17.70
CA GLU A 185 2.27 -1.33 -19.09
C GLU A 185 1.60 -0.04 -19.58
N VAL A 186 2.19 0.63 -20.59
CA VAL A 186 1.75 1.95 -21.11
C VAL A 186 0.23 2.08 -21.33
N PRO A 187 -0.51 1.10 -21.90
CA PRO A 187 -1.96 1.25 -22.08
C PRO A 187 -2.75 1.26 -20.75
N GLU A 188 -2.25 0.63 -19.69
CA GLU A 188 -2.93 0.51 -18.38
C GLU A 188 -2.47 1.57 -17.38
N LYS A 189 -1.33 2.23 -17.63
CA LYS A 189 -0.80 3.32 -16.78
C LYS A 189 -1.77 4.46 -16.58
N THR A 190 -2.43 4.92 -17.65
CA THR A 190 -3.33 6.08 -17.59
C THR A 190 -4.59 5.79 -16.77
N PRO A 191 -5.33 4.69 -16.99
CA PRO A 191 -6.42 4.28 -16.11
C PRO A 191 -6.02 4.18 -14.63
N VAL A 192 -4.88 3.56 -14.33
CA VAL A 192 -4.41 3.40 -12.93
C VAL A 192 -4.08 4.75 -12.29
N MET A 193 -3.46 5.68 -13.02
CA MET A 193 -3.22 7.04 -12.51
C MET A 193 -4.52 7.78 -12.20
N ILE A 194 -5.54 7.64 -13.05
CA ILE A 194 -6.85 8.27 -12.85
C ILE A 194 -7.56 7.64 -11.65
N GLU A 195 -7.53 6.32 -11.53
CA GLU A 195 -8.08 5.64 -10.36
C GLU A 195 -7.36 6.06 -9.07
N THR A 196 -6.04 6.22 -9.14
CA THR A 196 -5.23 6.75 -8.02
C THR A 196 -5.71 8.15 -7.63
N LEU A 197 -5.97 9.04 -8.60
CA LEU A 197 -6.51 10.39 -8.34
C LEU A 197 -7.88 10.35 -7.68
N ASN A 198 -8.79 9.51 -8.16
CA ASN A 198 -10.10 9.33 -7.54
C ASN A 198 -9.97 8.84 -6.10
N LYS A 199 -9.08 7.87 -5.85
CA LYS A 199 -8.79 7.40 -4.49
C LYS A 199 -8.20 8.49 -3.61
N VAL A 200 -7.31 9.35 -4.12
CA VAL A 200 -6.80 10.53 -3.37
C VAL A 200 -7.94 11.47 -2.97
N TRP A 201 -8.96 11.58 -3.82
CA TRP A 201 -10.14 12.41 -3.57
C TRP A 201 -11.08 11.83 -2.50
N GLU A 202 -11.32 10.52 -2.58
CA GLU A 202 -12.19 9.80 -1.64
C GLU A 202 -11.51 9.55 -0.28
N SER A 203 -10.17 9.50 -0.26
CA SER A 203 -9.40 9.17 0.93
C SER A 203 -9.21 10.37 1.87
N GLN A 204 -9.31 10.10 3.18
CA GLN A 204 -9.00 11.06 4.24
C GLN A 204 -7.48 11.16 4.47
N LEU A 205 -6.76 11.65 3.46
CA LEU A 205 -5.33 11.92 3.53
C LEU A 205 -5.06 13.27 4.21
N ASP A 206 -3.93 13.37 4.92
CA ASP A 206 -3.43 14.66 5.38
C ASP A 206 -2.97 15.52 4.20
N ILE A 207 -2.92 16.84 4.42
CA ILE A 207 -2.64 17.81 3.37
C ILE A 207 -1.24 17.59 2.78
N GLU A 208 -0.23 17.34 3.61
CA GLU A 208 1.15 17.12 3.18
C GLU A 208 1.26 15.91 2.24
N PHE A 209 0.77 14.74 2.68
CA PHE A 209 0.81 13.53 1.88
C PHE A 209 -0.05 13.63 0.62
N ARG A 210 -1.24 14.26 0.70
CA ARG A 210 -2.09 14.52 -0.47
C ARG A 210 -1.35 15.32 -1.53
N THR A 211 -0.69 16.41 -1.14
CA THR A 211 0.09 17.25 -2.06
C THR A 211 1.22 16.46 -2.72
N LEU A 212 1.94 15.65 -1.94
CA LEU A 212 3.03 14.81 -2.47
C LEU A 212 2.53 13.80 -3.53
N VAL A 213 1.40 13.13 -3.27
CA VAL A 213 0.82 12.17 -4.21
C VAL A 213 0.30 12.88 -5.47
N LEU A 214 -0.38 14.03 -5.31
CA LEU A 214 -0.85 14.82 -6.46
C LEU A 214 0.32 15.32 -7.31
N ASP A 215 1.42 15.78 -6.70
CA ASP A 215 2.62 16.19 -7.41
C ASP A 215 3.26 15.02 -8.17
N LEU A 216 3.35 13.84 -7.56
CA LEU A 216 3.86 12.63 -8.22
C LEU A 216 3.01 12.28 -9.45
N ILE A 217 1.68 12.20 -9.28
CA ILE A 217 0.77 11.85 -10.38
C ILE A 217 0.83 12.91 -11.48
N PHE A 218 0.87 14.20 -11.11
CA PHE A 218 1.03 15.28 -12.06
C PHE A 218 2.30 15.12 -12.89
N HIS A 219 3.45 14.89 -12.25
CA HIS A 219 4.72 14.71 -12.97
C HIS A 219 4.71 13.49 -13.90
N MET A 220 4.09 12.39 -13.49
CA MET A 220 3.96 11.19 -14.31
C MET A 220 3.02 11.41 -15.50
N LEU A 221 1.88 12.06 -15.29
CA LEU A 221 0.92 12.36 -16.34
C LEU A 221 1.46 13.39 -17.34
N ASP A 222 2.16 14.42 -16.86
CA ASP A 222 2.76 15.47 -17.70
C ASP A 222 3.91 14.91 -18.56
N ALA A 223 4.74 14.02 -18.00
CA ALA A 223 5.78 13.32 -18.75
C ALA A 223 5.20 12.41 -19.85
N ASP A 224 4.07 11.74 -19.59
CA ASP A 224 3.37 10.88 -20.54
C ASP A 224 2.39 11.67 -21.45
N LEU A 225 2.38 13.01 -21.38
CA LEU A 225 1.48 13.88 -22.13
C LEU A 225 2.01 14.18 -23.53
N GLU A 226 1.80 13.25 -24.45
CA GLU A 226 1.98 13.51 -25.88
C GLU A 226 0.73 14.18 -26.47
N ILE A 227 0.76 15.51 -26.53
CA ILE A 227 -0.28 16.27 -27.25
C ILE A 227 -0.04 16.09 -28.75
N ASP A 228 -0.59 15.05 -29.35
CA ASP A 228 -0.56 14.82 -30.79
C ASP A 228 -1.68 15.55 -31.53
N LYS A 229 -1.53 15.71 -32.85
CA LYS A 229 -2.49 16.42 -33.73
C LYS A 229 -3.82 15.69 -33.90
N LYS A 230 -3.93 14.43 -33.48
CA LYS A 230 -5.17 13.65 -33.57
C LYS A 230 -5.73 13.49 -32.16
N GLY A 231 -6.89 14.10 -31.93
CA GLY A 231 -7.66 14.01 -30.68
C GLY A 231 -8.06 12.57 -30.37
N SER A 232 -7.12 11.81 -29.80
CA SER A 232 -7.42 10.55 -29.15
C SER A 232 -8.23 10.85 -27.89
N GLN A 233 -9.28 10.08 -27.63
CA GLN A 233 -10.10 10.21 -26.41
C GLN A 233 -9.24 10.13 -25.14
N ASN A 234 -8.12 9.40 -25.21
CA ASN A 234 -7.12 9.30 -24.15
C ASN A 234 -6.43 10.64 -23.83
N LEU A 235 -6.28 11.54 -24.81
CA LEU A 235 -5.69 12.87 -24.61
C LEU A 235 -6.62 13.75 -23.78
N ALA A 236 -7.93 13.77 -24.10
CA ALA A 236 -8.90 14.54 -23.34
C ALA A 236 -8.94 14.08 -21.87
N LEU A 237 -8.98 12.77 -21.65
CA LEU A 237 -9.02 12.20 -20.32
C LEU A 237 -7.75 12.56 -19.51
N LYS A 238 -6.56 12.41 -20.10
CA LYS A 238 -5.29 12.82 -19.47
C LYS A 238 -5.26 14.31 -19.10
N VAL A 239 -5.67 15.18 -20.04
CA VAL A 239 -5.68 16.63 -19.84
C VAL A 239 -6.62 17.01 -18.70
N LEU A 240 -7.83 16.44 -18.65
CA LEU A 240 -8.79 16.70 -17.58
C LEU A 240 -8.23 16.25 -16.22
N SER A 241 -7.66 15.04 -16.14
CA SER A 241 -7.05 14.54 -14.90
C SER A 241 -5.85 15.37 -14.42
N ILE A 242 -4.98 15.82 -15.34
CA ILE A 242 -3.90 16.77 -15.00
C ILE A 242 -4.50 18.07 -14.45
N CYS A 243 -5.52 18.62 -15.10
CA CYS A 243 -6.11 19.87 -14.67
C CYS A 243 -6.79 19.75 -13.30
N GLN A 244 -7.45 18.63 -13.00
CA GLN A 244 -7.97 18.34 -11.67
C GLN A 244 -6.88 18.34 -10.60
N CYS A 245 -5.69 17.78 -10.90
CA CYS A 245 -4.53 17.88 -10.01
C CYS A 245 -4.12 19.33 -9.79
N LEU A 246 -3.98 20.09 -10.88
CA LEU A 246 -3.51 21.48 -10.84
C LEU A 246 -4.47 22.44 -10.13
N ILE A 247 -5.78 22.20 -10.21
CA ILE A 247 -6.78 22.94 -9.43
C ILE A 247 -6.52 22.72 -7.94
N LYS A 248 -6.29 21.48 -7.51
CA LYS A 248 -6.02 21.16 -6.10
C LYS A 248 -4.66 21.61 -5.60
N LEU A 249 -3.68 21.64 -6.49
CA LEU A 249 -2.35 22.19 -6.20
C LEU A 249 -2.31 23.72 -6.30
N GLU A 250 -3.42 24.38 -6.66
CA GLU A 250 -3.52 25.83 -6.85
C GLU A 250 -2.48 26.39 -7.84
N ARG A 251 -2.28 25.70 -8.97
CA ARG A 251 -1.30 26.05 -10.02
C ARG A 251 -1.96 26.54 -11.33
N PRO A 252 -2.60 27.73 -11.37
CA PRO A 252 -3.30 28.22 -12.55
C PRO A 252 -2.37 28.51 -13.74
N ALA A 253 -1.10 28.85 -13.49
CA ALA A 253 -0.13 29.09 -14.54
C ALA A 253 0.17 27.87 -15.42
N GLN A 254 0.20 26.67 -14.83
CA GLN A 254 0.42 25.43 -15.58
C GLN A 254 -0.81 25.06 -16.41
N VAL A 255 -2.02 25.26 -15.88
CA VAL A 255 -3.27 25.11 -16.66
C VAL A 255 -3.30 26.04 -17.86
N ALA A 256 -2.88 27.31 -17.69
CA ALA A 256 -2.79 28.26 -18.79
C ALA A 256 -1.81 27.81 -19.88
N GLN A 257 -0.68 27.18 -19.51
CA GLN A 257 0.28 26.63 -20.47
C GLN A 257 -0.33 25.46 -21.26
N ILE A 258 -1.04 24.55 -20.58
CA ILE A 258 -1.75 23.42 -21.22
C ILE A 258 -2.78 23.94 -22.23
N PHE A 259 -3.59 24.94 -21.86
CA PHE A 259 -4.51 25.60 -22.78
C PHE A 259 -3.83 26.14 -24.04
N ASN A 260 -2.75 26.90 -23.86
CA ASN A 260 -2.00 27.48 -24.98
C ASN A 260 -1.41 26.40 -25.88
N ASN A 261 -0.92 25.30 -25.29
CA ASN A 261 -0.38 24.15 -26.02
C ASN A 261 -1.46 23.43 -26.83
N LEU A 262 -2.66 23.22 -26.25
CA LEU A 262 -3.80 22.59 -26.93
C LEU A 262 -4.27 23.44 -28.13
N LEU A 263 -4.41 24.75 -27.93
CA LEU A 263 -4.81 25.68 -28.99
C LEU A 263 -3.78 25.75 -30.11
N SER A 264 -2.49 25.84 -29.76
CA SER A 264 -1.39 25.87 -30.75
C SER A 264 -1.35 24.61 -31.62
N LYS A 265 -1.70 23.46 -31.05
CA LYS A 265 -1.76 22.17 -31.76
C LYS A 265 -3.11 21.89 -32.42
N LYS A 266 -4.04 22.86 -32.42
CA LYS A 266 -5.40 22.78 -33.00
C LYS A 266 -6.31 21.73 -32.34
N ASN A 267 -6.04 21.35 -31.10
CA ASN A 267 -6.92 20.48 -30.30
C ASN A 267 -8.03 21.29 -29.63
N THR A 268 -8.79 22.04 -30.42
CA THR A 268 -9.77 23.03 -29.93
C THR A 268 -10.93 22.38 -29.16
N LEU A 269 -11.37 21.19 -29.57
CA LEU A 269 -12.43 20.46 -28.88
C LEU A 269 -12.06 20.14 -27.42
N VAL A 270 -10.85 19.63 -27.21
CA VAL A 270 -10.33 19.31 -25.87
C VAL A 270 -10.16 20.57 -25.03
N ALA A 271 -9.71 21.67 -25.65
CA ALA A 271 -9.63 22.96 -24.97
C ALA A 271 -11.01 23.46 -24.51
N TYR A 272 -12.06 23.33 -25.34
CA TYR A 272 -13.43 23.67 -24.92
C TYR A 272 -13.94 22.76 -23.81
N GLN A 273 -13.71 21.45 -23.90
CA GLN A 273 -14.08 20.51 -22.83
C GLN A 273 -13.41 20.87 -21.50
N LEU A 274 -12.12 21.18 -21.54
CA LEU A 274 -11.39 21.64 -20.36
C LEU A 274 -11.96 22.95 -19.80
N ALA A 275 -12.35 23.90 -20.66
CA ALA A 275 -12.93 25.16 -20.21
C ALA A 275 -14.27 24.97 -19.50
N PHE A 276 -15.13 24.07 -20.00
CA PHE A 276 -16.38 23.70 -19.33
C PHE A 276 -16.12 23.02 -17.99
N ASP A 277 -15.23 22.02 -17.96
CA ASP A 277 -14.89 21.31 -16.73
C ASP A 277 -14.33 22.24 -15.65
N LEU A 278 -13.44 23.17 -16.02
CA LEU A 278 -12.92 24.17 -15.09
C LEU A 278 -14.00 25.10 -14.56
N TYR A 279 -14.94 25.52 -15.40
CA TYR A 279 -16.04 26.38 -14.97
C TYR A 279 -16.94 25.68 -13.95
N GLU A 280 -17.17 24.37 -14.10
CA GLU A 280 -18.00 23.58 -13.19
C GLU A 280 -17.27 23.21 -11.89
N ASN A 281 -15.96 22.90 -11.96
CA ASN A 281 -15.24 22.24 -10.86
C ASN A 281 -14.17 23.11 -10.17
N ALA A 282 -13.73 24.23 -10.76
CA ALA A 282 -12.66 25.04 -10.17
C ALA A 282 -13.19 26.18 -9.26
N PRO A 283 -12.46 26.55 -8.19
CA PRO A 283 -12.81 27.71 -7.36
C PRO A 283 -12.81 29.02 -8.15
N GLN A 284 -13.66 29.98 -7.75
CA GLN A 284 -13.80 31.26 -8.46
C GLN A 284 -12.50 32.06 -8.50
N GLU A 285 -11.76 32.13 -7.39
CA GLU A 285 -10.47 32.83 -7.33
C GLU A 285 -9.45 32.21 -8.32
N PHE A 286 -9.42 30.89 -8.42
CA PHE A 286 -8.57 30.18 -9.38
C PHE A 286 -8.94 30.53 -10.83
N LEU A 287 -10.24 30.60 -11.14
CA LEU A 287 -10.73 31.00 -12.46
C LEU A 287 -10.38 32.44 -12.81
N GLU A 288 -10.45 33.36 -11.84
CA GLU A 288 -10.06 34.76 -12.03
C GLU A 288 -8.57 34.88 -12.34
N GLN A 289 -7.71 34.22 -11.56
CA GLN A 289 -6.26 34.18 -11.83
C GLN A 289 -5.95 33.55 -13.20
N LEU A 290 -6.63 32.45 -13.55
CA LEU A 290 -6.47 31.81 -14.85
C LEU A 290 -6.88 32.73 -16.01
N LYS A 291 -8.01 33.44 -15.89
CA LYS A 291 -8.45 34.44 -16.88
C LYS A 291 -7.39 35.52 -17.06
N GLU A 292 -6.85 36.06 -15.97
CA GLU A 292 -5.79 37.06 -16.07
C GLU A 292 -4.57 36.53 -16.85
N LEU A 293 -4.14 35.29 -16.57
CA LEU A 293 -2.98 34.68 -17.23
C LEU A 293 -3.20 34.39 -18.72
N LEU A 294 -4.42 34.00 -19.10
CA LEU A 294 -4.78 33.72 -20.48
C LEU A 294 -4.95 35.01 -21.30
N PHE A 295 -5.64 36.01 -20.74
CA PHE A 295 -6.06 37.21 -21.49
C PHE A 295 -5.10 38.41 -21.37
N LYS A 296 -4.33 38.58 -20.28
CA LYS A 296 -3.33 39.69 -20.19
C LYS A 296 -2.22 39.59 -21.26
N LYS A 297 -1.92 38.37 -21.75
CA LYS A 297 -0.96 38.16 -22.86
C LYS A 297 -1.52 38.64 -24.21
N GLU A 298 -2.83 38.58 -24.44
CA GLU A 298 -3.44 39.05 -25.69
C GLU A 298 -3.49 40.57 -25.77
N ASP A 299 -3.81 41.25 -24.66
CA ASP A 299 -3.89 42.71 -24.63
C ASP A 299 -2.53 43.37 -24.90
N SER A 300 -1.46 42.77 -24.39
CA SER A 300 -0.08 43.21 -24.65
C SER A 300 0.33 43.07 -26.14
N GLN A 301 -0.18 42.03 -26.83
CA GLN A 301 0.10 41.81 -28.26
C GLN A 301 -0.82 42.63 -29.18
N LYS A 302 -2.08 42.86 -28.78
CA LYS A 302 -3.01 43.77 -29.49
C LYS A 302 -2.56 45.23 -29.37
N MET A 303 -2.07 45.67 -28.20
CA MET A 303 -1.50 47.02 -28.04
C MET A 303 -0.21 47.22 -28.86
N ARG A 304 0.67 46.21 -28.97
CA ARG A 304 1.84 46.27 -29.88
C ARG A 304 1.48 46.31 -31.37
N LYS A 305 0.38 45.67 -31.78
CA LYS A 305 -0.10 45.70 -33.17
C LYS A 305 -0.85 46.99 -33.52
N GLN A 306 -1.47 47.65 -32.53
CA GLN A 306 -2.13 48.95 -32.70
C GLN A 306 -1.17 50.14 -32.63
N SER A 307 0.05 49.99 -32.11
CA SER A 307 1.05 51.08 -32.00
C SER A 307 1.86 51.35 -33.27
N PHE A 308 1.61 50.64 -34.39
CA PHE A 308 2.22 50.94 -35.68
C PHE A 308 1.22 50.90 -36.84
N PRO A 309 0.42 51.95 -37.04
CA PRO A 309 0.10 52.40 -38.38
C PRO A 309 1.24 53.33 -38.81
N GLN A 310 2.20 52.83 -39.60
CA GLN A 310 3.01 53.72 -40.43
C GLN A 310 2.07 54.41 -41.42
N LYS A 311 1.52 55.57 -41.01
CA LYS A 311 1.20 56.63 -41.95
C LYS A 311 2.53 56.97 -42.65
N THR A 312 2.59 56.81 -43.96
CA THR A 312 2.44 57.94 -44.91
C THR A 312 2.57 57.37 -46.33
N THR A 313 1.51 57.52 -47.11
CA THR A 313 1.54 57.44 -48.58
C THR A 313 1.84 58.85 -49.11
N ILE A 314 2.46 58.88 -50.30
CA ILE A 314 2.75 60.02 -51.20
C ILE A 314 4.16 60.60 -51.00
#